data_AF-A0A9P6MBK1-F1
#
_entry.id   AF-A0A9P6MBK1-F1
#
_cell.length_a   1.000
_cell.length_b   1.000
_cell.length_c   1.000
_cell.angle_alpha   90.00
_cell.angle_beta   90.00
_cell.angle_gamma   90.00
#
_symmetry.space_group_name_H-M   'P 1'
#
loop_
_entity.id
_entity.type
_entity.pdbx_description
1 polymer ?
#
loop_
_entity_poly.entity_id
_entity_poly.type
_entity_poly.pdbx_seq_one_letter_code
_entity_poly.pdbx_strand_id
1 'polypeptide(L)' 'MATFSADQINDFKELFNEHDSNGDGRVNIDELHKLIASLGVDTTKDVVDSAIQKFDADEVGALNFEEFVSLMAALREMD' A
#
# COMPACT_ATOMS: atom_id res chain seq x y z
N MET A 1 9.49 11.33 7.69
CA MET A 1 8.87 11.19 6.36
C MET A 1 9.88 10.47 5.50
N ALA A 2 9.63 9.21 5.15
CA ALA A 2 10.53 8.49 4.26
C ALA A 2 10.55 9.23 2.92
N THR A 3 11.71 9.75 2.54
CA THR A 3 11.91 10.34 1.22
C THR A 3 12.27 9.21 0.27
N PHE A 4 11.27 8.72 -0.45
CA PHE A 4 11.50 7.85 -1.59
C PHE A 4 12.04 8.65 -2.77
N SER A 5 12.93 8.05 -3.56
CA SER A 5 13.40 8.63 -4.82
C SER A 5 12.28 8.67 -5.85
N ALA A 6 12.39 9.53 -6.87
CA ALA A 6 11.42 9.61 -7.96
C ALA A 6 11.20 8.27 -8.68
N ASP A 7 12.26 7.47 -8.87
CA ASP A 7 12.17 6.11 -9.39
C ASP A 7 11.30 5.22 -8.50
N GLN A 8 11.56 5.19 -7.19
CA GLN A 8 10.78 4.36 -6.26
C GLN A 8 9.31 4.79 -6.19
N ILE A 9 9.04 6.09 -6.25
CA ILE A 9 7.67 6.61 -6.35
C ILE A 9 7.00 6.13 -7.64
N ASN A 10 7.73 6.09 -8.76
CA ASN A 10 7.21 5.55 -10.02
C ASN A 10 6.95 4.05 -9.94
N ASP A 11 7.87 3.24 -9.39
CA ASP A 11 7.66 1.80 -9.17
C ASP A 11 6.41 1.56 -8.33
N PHE A 12 6.25 2.31 -7.24
CA PHE A 12 5.06 2.24 -6.39
C PHE A 12 3.79 2.64 -7.12
N LYS A 13 3.87 3.62 -8.02
CA LYS A 13 2.75 4.08 -8.83
C LYS A 13 2.34 3.06 -9.88
N GLU A 14 3.31 2.37 -10.49
CA GLU A 14 3.03 1.27 -11.41
C GLU A 14 2.40 0.08 -10.68
N LEU A 15 2.94 -0.32 -9.52
CA LEU A 15 2.36 -1.37 -8.66
C LEU A 15 0.95 -1.02 -8.19
N PHE A 16 0.74 0.23 -7.79
CA PHE A 16 -0.57 0.73 -7.37
C PHE A 16 -1.57 0.67 -8.52
N ASN A 17 -1.20 1.15 -9.71
CA ASN A 17 -2.07 1.12 -10.90
C ASN A 17 -2.32 -0.30 -11.42
N GLU A 18 -1.38 -1.23 -11.24
CA GLU A 18 -1.58 -2.64 -11.59
C GLU A 18 -2.66 -3.28 -10.70
N HIS A 19 -2.74 -2.86 -9.44
CA HIS A 19 -3.66 -3.42 -8.45
C HIS A 19 -5.01 -2.67 -8.38
N ASP A 20 -5.04 -1.35 -8.65
CA ASP A 20 -6.23 -0.51 -8.80
C ASP A 20 -7.02 -0.90 -10.08
N SER A 21 -7.68 -2.05 -10.03
CA SER A 21 -8.32 -2.67 -11.20
C SER A 21 -9.60 -1.95 -11.64
N ASN A 22 -10.23 -1.21 -10.73
CA ASN A 22 -11.42 -0.40 -10.96
C ASN A 22 -11.10 1.06 -11.31
N GLY A 23 -9.83 1.49 -11.14
CA GLY A 23 -9.35 2.81 -11.51
C GLY A 23 -9.95 3.91 -10.64
N ASP A 24 -10.30 3.60 -9.38
CA ASP A 24 -10.87 4.57 -8.46
C ASP A 24 -9.80 5.41 -7.74
N GLY A 25 -8.52 5.11 -8.01
CA GLY A 25 -7.39 5.81 -7.41
C GLY A 25 -7.15 5.37 -5.97
N ARG A 26 -7.67 4.19 -5.59
CA ARG A 26 -7.56 3.60 -4.26
C ARG A 26 -7.27 2.11 -4.40
N VAL A 27 -6.65 1.56 -3.37
CA VAL A 27 -6.38 0.13 -3.24
C VAL A 27 -7.10 -0.36 -2.00
N ASN A 28 -8.09 -1.23 -2.21
CA ASN A 28 -8.86 -1.82 -1.12
C ASN A 28 -8.07 -2.93 -0.42
N ILE A 29 -8.61 -3.46 0.69
CA ILE A 29 -7.99 -4.51 1.51
C ILE A 29 -7.55 -5.73 0.68
N ASP A 30 -8.36 -6.18 -0.27
CA ASP A 30 -8.08 -7.38 -1.08
C ASP A 30 -6.98 -7.12 -2.10
N GLU A 31 -6.97 -5.93 -2.71
CA GLU A 31 -5.93 -5.49 -3.64
C GLU A 31 -4.61 -5.24 -2.91
N LEU A 32 -4.65 -4.65 -1.72
CA LEU A 32 -3.49 -4.41 -0.89
C LEU A 32 -2.83 -5.72 -0.43
N HIS A 33 -3.65 -6.72 -0.08
CA HIS A 33 -3.16 -8.06 0.28
C HIS A 33 -2.39 -8.71 -0.87
N LYS A 34 -2.92 -8.64 -2.10
CA LYS A 34 -2.24 -9.15 -3.30
C LYS A 34 -0.95 -8.41 -3.60
N LEU A 35 -0.97 -7.08 -3.47
CA LEU A 35 0.20 -6.24 -3.73
C LEU A 35 1.34 -6.59 -2.78
N ILE A 36 1.09 -6.62 -1.47
CA ILE A 36 2.13 -6.87 -0.49
C ILE A 36 2.65 -8.31 -0.59
N ALA A 37 1.76 -9.28 -0.91
CA ALA A 37 2.18 -10.65 -1.21
C ALA A 37 3.09 -10.72 -2.45
N SER A 38 2.82 -9.89 -3.48
CA SER A 38 3.67 -9.79 -4.68
C SER A 38 5.06 -9.21 -4.40
N LEU A 39 5.22 -8.44 -3.32
CA LEU A 39 6.51 -7.93 -2.85
C LEU A 39 7.33 -9.00 -2.10
N GLY A 40 6.79 -10.20 -1.91
CA GLY A 40 7.43 -11.29 -1.18
C GLY A 40 7.39 -11.11 0.34
N VAL A 41 6.61 -10.16 0.85
CA VAL A 41 6.39 -9.95 2.28
C VAL A 41 5.24 -10.86 2.73
N ASP A 42 5.46 -11.64 3.79
CA ASP A 42 4.47 -12.55 4.35
C ASP A 42 3.29 -11.75 4.94
N THR A 43 2.28 -11.51 4.12
CA THR A 43 1.14 -10.69 4.47
C THR A 43 0.00 -11.57 4.93
N THR A 44 -0.11 -11.69 6.24
CA THR A 44 -1.32 -12.22 6.85
C THR A 44 -2.41 -11.17 6.79
N LYS A 45 -3.67 -11.63 6.82
CA LYS A 45 -4.84 -10.74 6.86
C LYS A 45 -4.76 -9.72 8.02
N ASP A 46 -4.16 -10.12 9.14
CA ASP A 46 -3.96 -9.29 10.33
C ASP A 46 -3.03 -8.09 10.07
N VAL A 47 -1.97 -8.28 9.27
CA VAL A 47 -1.05 -7.21 8.88
C VAL A 47 -1.75 -6.19 7.98
N VAL A 48 -2.55 -6.66 7.02
CA VAL A 48 -3.30 -5.79 6.10
C VAL A 48 -4.40 -5.02 6.83
N ASP A 49 -5.11 -5.68 7.76
CA ASP A 49 -6.15 -5.06 8.57
C ASP A 49 -5.55 -4.00 9.51
N SER A 50 -4.44 -4.33 10.17
CA SER A 50 -3.68 -3.39 11.01
C SER A 50 -3.12 -2.21 10.20
N ALA A 51 -2.70 -2.47 8.96
CA ALA A 51 -2.25 -1.44 8.04
C ALA A 51 -3.38 -0.47 7.70
N ILE A 52 -4.53 -0.98 7.28
CA ILE A 52 -5.70 -0.15 6.97
C ILE A 52 -6.10 0.66 8.21
N GLN A 53 -6.26 0.04 9.38
CA GLN A 53 -6.58 0.77 10.61
C GLN A 53 -5.58 1.88 10.98
N LYS A 54 -4.32 1.76 10.56
CA LYS A 54 -3.25 2.69 10.94
C LYS A 54 -2.99 3.77 9.89
N PHE A 55 -3.24 3.47 8.62
CA PHE A 55 -2.90 4.32 7.48
C PHE A 55 -4.11 4.86 6.71
N ASP A 56 -5.29 4.25 6.83
CA ASP A 56 -6.57 4.75 6.29
C ASP A 56 -7.09 5.87 7.20
N ALA A 57 -6.60 7.08 6.98
CA ALA A 57 -6.95 8.24 7.78
C ALA A 57 -8.36 8.74 7.50
N ASP A 58 -8.87 8.46 6.30
CA ASP A 58 -10.21 8.83 5.85
C ASP A 58 -11.27 7.76 6.23
N GLU A 59 -10.87 6.64 6.83
CA GLU A 59 -11.71 5.50 7.26
C GLU A 59 -12.66 5.00 6.15
N VAL A 60 -12.15 4.95 4.91
CA VAL A 60 -12.94 4.52 3.74
C VAL A 60 -12.86 3.01 3.48
N GLY A 61 -11.94 2.31 4.16
CA GLY A 61 -11.61 0.90 3.95
C GLY A 61 -10.66 0.64 2.77
N ALA A 62 -9.98 1.67 2.28
CA ALA A 62 -9.07 1.59 1.12
C ALA A 62 -8.02 2.70 1.19
N LEU A 63 -6.78 2.40 0.78
CA LEU A 63 -5.69 3.37 0.81
C LEU A 63 -5.60 4.13 -0.50
N ASN A 64 -5.51 5.45 -0.42
CA ASN A 64 -5.09 6.27 -1.54
C ASN A 64 -3.57 6.15 -1.77
N PHE A 65 -3.06 6.75 -2.85
CA PHE A 65 -1.63 6.66 -3.19
C PHE A 65 -0.70 7.22 -2.09
N GLU A 66 -1.07 8.31 -1.41
CA GLU A 66 -0.25 8.91 -0.35
C GLU A 66 -0.20 8.02 0.90
N GLU A 67 -1.34 7.43 1.27
CA GLU A 67 -1.45 6.47 2.38
C GLU A 67 -0.69 5.18 2.06
N PHE A 68 -0.77 4.72 0.82
CA PHE A 68 -0.01 3.57 0.32
C PHE A 68 1.50 3.79 0.39
N VAL A 69 1.99 4.96 -0.04
CA VAL A 69 3.43 5.30 0.06
C VAL A 69 3.87 5.35 1.53
N SER A 70 3.02 5.84 2.43
CA SER A 70 3.28 5.86 3.87
C SER A 70 3.35 4.45 4.47
N LEU A 71 2.50 3.54 4.02
CA LEU A 71 2.57 2.12 4.37
C LEU A 71 3.86 1.48 3.86
N MET A 72 4.22 1.70 2.59
CA MET A 72 5.46 1.18 2.00
C MET A 72 6.71 1.67 2.74
N ALA A 73 6.65 2.88 3.30
CA ALA A 73 7.71 3.41 4.15
C ALA A 73 7.83 2.61 5.45
N ALA A 74 6.71 2.39 6.11
CA ALA A 74 6.67 1.64 7.36
C ALA A 74 7.07 0.16 7.17
N LEU A 75 6.67 -0.48 6.06
CA LEU A 75 7.07 -1.85 5.74
C LEU A 75 8.57 -1.95 5.49
N ARG A 76 9.18 -0.95 4.85
CA ARG A 76 10.63 -0.92 4.59
C ARG A 76 11.46 -0.66 5.85
N GLU A 77 10.92 0.07 6.83
CA GLU A 77 11.56 0.28 8.13
C GLU A 77 11.50 -0.95 9.06
N MET A 78 10.81 -2.03 8.65
CA MET A 78 10.70 -3.28 9.40
C MET A 78 11.71 -4.37 8.98
N ASP A 79 12.64 -4.09 8.04
CA ASP A 79 13.78 -4.96 7.67
C ASP A 79 15.02 -4.73 8.59
#